data_AF-A0A562IGQ0-F1
#
_entry.id   AF-A0A562IGQ0-F1
#
_cell.length_a   1.000
_cell.length_b   1.000
_cell.length_c   1.000
_cell.angle_alpha   90.00
_cell.angle_beta   90.00
_cell.angle_gamma   90.00
#
_symmetry.space_group_name_H-M   'P 1'
#
loop_
_entity.id
_entity.type
_entity.pdbx_description
1 polymer ?
#
loop_
_entity_poly.entity_id
_entity_poly.type
_entity_poly.pdbx_seq_one_letter_code
_entity_poly.pdbx_strand_id
1 'polypeptide(L)'
;MRVAVCADVGSTFTKAAVVDLDDGRLVAAASAPTTVGTDVLHGLAAAVAAAAAGLGVGDAPWYVCSSAGGGLRLAVVGYEPLVTAQAGRRVGLSAGANVVHVAAGRLGGADVAALRAARPDVVLLVGGTDGGDADTLTHNATRLARARWRVPVVLAGNVDVRDELRGLLAGAGVPVTAADNVLPRIGVLAPASARAAIREVFLRHVIGGKRLSRGSRFARLVRAATPDAVLTGVEVLADAAGGDLVVVDVGGATTDVYSVLTPDERDSGPGRQVTGSLWRARTVEGDLGMRWSAPGVVRAAAEERLLAVGEQDVLVGEAAARAAEPGFVPVDAAGRAVDGRIAALAATVAVRRHARGGATGERDGRDLRDVRLLVGSGGVLRHAPSGDAAVVLGAVLTDHAGGWPVPRDARAVVDVDYVLAAGGLLAAEHPRAAGLLLRRHLLAG
;
A
#
# COMPACT_ATOMS: atom_id res chain seq x y z
N MET A 1 -3.70 24.91 -23.56
CA MET A 1 -3.44 23.57 -23.01
C MET A 1 -3.59 23.67 -21.49
N ARG A 2 -4.59 22.99 -20.91
CA ARG A 2 -4.74 22.94 -19.46
C ARG A 2 -3.99 21.73 -18.93
N VAL A 3 -3.07 21.93 -17.99
CA VAL A 3 -2.24 20.83 -17.48
C VAL A 3 -2.27 20.77 -15.96
N ALA A 4 -1.99 19.60 -15.42
CA ALA A 4 -1.70 19.38 -14.01
C ALA A 4 -0.34 18.72 -13.84
N VAL A 5 0.30 18.97 -12.70
CA VAL A 5 1.51 18.25 -12.29
C VAL A 5 1.13 17.21 -11.25
N CYS A 6 1.29 15.94 -11.57
CA CYS A 6 1.14 14.82 -10.64
C CYS A 6 2.53 14.42 -10.14
N ALA A 7 2.75 14.43 -8.84
CA ALA A 7 4.04 14.09 -8.25
C ALA A 7 3.92 12.99 -7.19
N ASP A 8 4.80 12.00 -7.26
CA ASP A 8 4.97 10.94 -6.27
C ASP A 8 6.32 11.12 -5.56
N VAL A 9 6.27 11.48 -4.28
CA VAL A 9 7.46 11.54 -3.42
C VAL A 9 7.74 10.15 -2.86
N GLY A 10 8.49 9.35 -3.63
CA GLY A 10 8.92 8.01 -3.27
C GLY A 10 10.07 8.00 -2.25
N SER A 11 10.40 6.82 -1.71
CA SER A 11 11.53 6.65 -0.76
C SER A 11 12.90 6.90 -1.40
N THR A 12 13.07 6.53 -2.68
CA THR A 12 14.34 6.70 -3.42
C THR A 12 14.28 7.84 -4.43
N PHE A 13 13.21 7.88 -5.23
CA PHE A 13 13.03 8.89 -6.28
C PHE A 13 11.67 9.57 -6.15
N THR A 14 11.69 10.89 -6.33
CA THR A 14 10.50 11.69 -6.54
C THR A 14 10.23 11.77 -8.04
N LYS A 15 9.04 11.38 -8.46
CA LYS A 15 8.63 11.35 -9.88
C LYS A 15 7.57 12.42 -10.11
N ALA A 16 7.64 13.11 -11.23
CA ALA A 16 6.66 14.12 -11.62
C ALA A 16 6.21 13.87 -13.06
N ALA A 17 4.91 13.94 -13.29
CA ALA A 17 4.25 13.84 -14.59
C ALA A 17 3.44 15.10 -14.85
N VAL A 18 3.61 15.70 -16.03
CA VAL A 18 2.77 16.78 -16.52
C VAL A 18 1.71 16.15 -17.42
N VAL A 19 0.44 16.30 -17.06
CA VAL A 19 -0.69 15.67 -17.76
C VAL A 19 -1.59 16.75 -18.34
N ASP A 20 -1.93 16.61 -19.62
CA ASP A 20 -2.96 17.40 -20.28
C ASP A 20 -4.34 17.00 -19.76
N LEU A 21 -5.06 17.94 -19.17
CA LEU A 21 -6.37 17.72 -18.58
C LEU A 21 -7.50 17.65 -19.62
N ASP A 22 -7.26 18.11 -20.84
CA ASP A 22 -8.27 18.13 -21.90
C ASP A 22 -8.40 16.74 -22.57
N ASP A 23 -7.29 16.05 -22.80
CA ASP A 23 -7.24 14.76 -23.51
C ASP A 23 -6.52 13.61 -22.76
N GLY A 24 -6.10 13.86 -21.52
CA GLY A 24 -5.40 12.89 -20.66
C GLY A 24 -4.03 12.48 -21.18
N ARG A 25 -3.35 13.28 -22.00
CA ARG A 25 -2.03 12.93 -22.54
C ARG A 25 -0.92 13.21 -21.52
N LEU A 26 0.01 12.27 -21.36
CA LEU A 26 1.28 12.53 -20.69
C LEU A 26 2.12 13.46 -21.56
N VAL A 27 2.35 14.68 -21.07
CA VAL A 27 3.07 15.74 -21.80
C VAL A 27 4.57 15.58 -21.62
N ALA A 28 4.98 15.35 -20.38
CA ALA A 28 6.36 15.14 -19.98
C ALA A 28 6.38 14.43 -18.62
N ALA A 29 7.46 13.71 -18.35
CA ALA A 29 7.73 13.15 -17.04
C ALA A 29 9.22 13.29 -16.71
N ALA A 30 9.52 13.46 -15.43
CA ALA A 30 10.89 13.45 -14.94
C ALA A 30 10.95 12.84 -13.54
N SER A 31 12.15 12.46 -13.11
CA SER A 31 12.40 12.04 -11.74
C SER A 31 13.67 12.67 -11.19
N ALA A 32 13.69 12.92 -9.89
CA ALA A 32 14.84 13.39 -9.15
C ALA A 32 15.04 12.52 -7.89
N PRO A 33 16.28 12.39 -7.36
CA PRO A 33 16.50 11.72 -6.09
C PRO A 33 15.66 12.35 -4.96
N THR A 34 15.01 11.52 -4.14
CA THR A 34 14.26 12.02 -2.98
C THR A 34 15.23 12.49 -1.90
N THR A 35 14.96 13.66 -1.34
CA THR A 35 15.81 14.34 -0.36
C THR A 35 15.35 14.09 1.10
N VAL A 36 15.05 12.82 1.43
CA VAL A 36 14.59 12.41 2.78
C VAL A 36 15.57 12.82 3.89
N GLY A 37 16.88 12.81 3.61
CA GLY A 37 17.91 13.21 4.57
C GLY A 37 18.04 14.72 4.82
N THR A 38 17.36 15.55 4.04
CA THR A 38 17.38 17.02 4.20
C THR A 38 15.97 17.60 4.26
N ASP A 39 15.36 17.90 3.12
CA ASP A 39 13.96 18.33 3.01
C ASP A 39 13.39 17.83 1.68
N VAL A 40 12.36 16.98 1.74
CA VAL A 40 11.75 16.36 0.55
C VAL A 40 11.19 17.37 -0.45
N LEU A 41 10.92 18.61 -0.02
CA LEU A 41 10.48 19.68 -0.91
C LEU A 41 11.53 20.04 -1.96
N HIS A 42 12.82 19.85 -1.68
CA HIS A 42 13.88 20.08 -2.67
C HIS A 42 13.82 19.06 -3.81
N GLY A 43 13.61 17.79 -3.47
CA GLY A 43 13.49 16.70 -4.45
C GLY A 43 12.22 16.85 -5.28
N LEU A 44 11.11 17.22 -4.63
CA LEU A 44 9.86 17.55 -5.29
C LEU A 44 10.01 18.73 -6.25
N ALA A 45 10.58 19.84 -5.82
CA ALA A 45 10.79 21.00 -6.68
C ALA A 45 11.70 20.67 -7.88
N ALA A 46 12.76 19.89 -7.68
CA ALA A 46 13.65 19.47 -8.75
C ALA A 46 12.95 18.57 -9.78
N ALA A 47 12.18 17.57 -9.32
CA ALA A 47 11.43 16.68 -10.22
C ALA A 47 10.39 17.46 -11.04
N VAL A 48 9.64 18.36 -10.39
CA VAL A 48 8.65 19.18 -11.09
C VAL A 48 9.30 20.14 -12.07
N ALA A 49 10.38 20.83 -11.68
CA ALA A 49 11.10 21.75 -12.57
C ALA A 49 11.65 21.02 -13.81
N ALA A 50 12.17 19.81 -13.64
CA ALA A 50 12.65 18.98 -14.74
C ALA A 50 11.51 18.54 -15.67
N ALA A 51 10.37 18.11 -15.13
CA ALA A 51 9.22 17.69 -15.95
C ALA A 51 8.55 18.87 -16.67
N ALA A 52 8.57 20.06 -16.07
CA ALA A 52 7.95 21.27 -16.61
C ALA A 52 8.87 22.09 -17.54
N ALA A 53 10.13 21.69 -17.68
CA ALA A 53 11.14 22.46 -18.41
C ALA A 53 10.71 22.72 -19.87
N GLY A 54 10.68 23.99 -20.28
CA GLY A 54 10.33 24.39 -21.64
C GLY A 54 8.83 24.33 -21.99
N LEU A 55 7.94 23.95 -21.05
CA LEU A 55 6.50 23.82 -21.33
C LEU A 55 5.68 25.09 -21.02
N GLY A 56 6.22 26.06 -20.28
CA GLY A 56 5.50 27.27 -19.88
C GLY A 56 4.37 27.03 -18.87
N VAL A 57 4.49 25.98 -18.03
CA VAL A 57 3.41 25.47 -17.15
C VAL A 57 3.57 25.91 -15.68
N GLY A 58 4.14 27.10 -15.43
CA GLY A 58 4.55 27.56 -14.10
C GLY A 58 3.42 27.63 -13.06
N ASP A 59 2.18 27.88 -13.49
CA ASP A 59 1.00 28.01 -12.62
C ASP A 59 0.14 26.74 -12.56
N ALA A 60 0.60 25.62 -13.11
CA ALA A 60 -0.17 24.38 -13.11
C ALA A 60 -0.40 23.85 -11.68
N PRO A 61 -1.61 23.36 -11.34
CA PRO A 61 -1.89 22.79 -10.02
C PRO A 61 -1.05 21.53 -9.77
N TRP A 62 -0.58 21.38 -8.53
CA TRP A 62 0.17 20.20 -8.09
C TRP A 62 -0.75 19.23 -7.34
N TYR A 63 -0.72 17.98 -7.77
CA TYR A 63 -1.32 16.84 -7.11
C TYR A 63 -0.20 15.95 -6.60
N VAL A 64 0.03 15.94 -5.28
CA VAL A 64 1.19 15.27 -4.70
C VAL A 64 0.73 14.08 -3.86
N CYS A 65 1.32 12.90 -4.07
CA CYS A 65 1.28 11.79 -3.14
C CYS A 65 2.68 11.52 -2.56
N SER A 66 2.75 10.77 -1.48
CA SER A 66 4.03 10.43 -0.85
C SER A 66 4.03 9.06 -0.21
N SER A 67 5.16 8.38 -0.33
CA SER A 67 5.54 7.17 0.41
C SER A 67 6.88 7.34 1.13
N ALA A 68 7.56 8.48 0.96
CA ALA A 68 8.66 8.88 1.82
C ALA A 68 8.20 8.88 3.29
N GLY A 69 9.05 8.37 4.19
CA GLY A 69 8.72 8.17 5.61
C GLY A 69 8.49 6.72 6.03
N GLY A 70 8.35 5.79 5.07
CA GLY A 70 8.17 4.36 5.31
C GLY A 70 6.70 3.93 5.41
N GLY A 71 6.48 2.61 5.45
CA GLY A 71 5.14 2.04 5.62
C GLY A 71 4.58 2.26 7.03
N LEU A 72 3.27 2.45 7.13
CA LEU A 72 2.58 2.68 8.40
C LEU A 72 2.74 1.48 9.36
N ARG A 73 3.36 1.68 10.52
CA ARG A 73 3.42 0.68 11.60
C ARG A 73 2.23 0.84 12.53
N LEU A 74 1.31 -0.12 12.51
CA LEU A 74 0.10 -0.10 13.35
C LEU A 74 0.24 -1.07 14.52
N ALA A 75 -0.12 -0.62 15.72
CA ALA A 75 -0.41 -1.52 16.82
C ALA A 75 -1.92 -1.61 17.05
N VAL A 76 -2.44 -2.80 17.36
CA VAL A 76 -3.86 -3.03 17.64
C VAL A 76 -4.01 -3.45 19.10
N VAL A 77 -4.93 -2.81 19.82
CA VAL A 77 -5.33 -3.22 21.16
C VAL A 77 -6.83 -3.48 21.15
N GLY A 78 -7.20 -4.75 21.34
CA GLY A 78 -8.59 -5.21 21.41
C GLY A 78 -9.11 -5.45 22.83
N TYR A 79 -10.39 -5.75 22.93
CA TYR A 79 -11.03 -6.30 24.13
C TYR A 79 -10.68 -7.79 24.32
N GLU A 80 -10.97 -8.59 23.30
CA GLU A 80 -10.83 -10.05 23.29
C GLU A 80 -9.88 -10.48 22.15
N PRO A 81 -8.85 -11.32 22.44
CA PRO A 81 -7.85 -11.76 21.47
C PRO A 81 -8.42 -12.31 20.16
N LEU A 82 -9.41 -13.21 20.23
CA LEU A 82 -9.87 -13.94 19.04
C LEU A 82 -10.95 -13.20 18.24
N VAL A 83 -11.50 -12.13 18.80
CA VAL A 83 -12.66 -11.42 18.23
C VAL A 83 -12.26 -10.00 17.84
N THR A 84 -12.23 -9.09 18.82
CA THR A 84 -12.02 -7.65 18.54
C THR A 84 -10.58 -7.33 18.16
N ALA A 85 -9.58 -8.00 18.75
CA ALA A 85 -8.19 -7.79 18.36
C ALA A 85 -7.92 -8.32 16.94
N GLN A 86 -8.51 -9.46 16.56
CA GLN A 86 -8.47 -9.95 15.19
C GLN A 86 -9.23 -9.04 14.22
N ALA A 87 -10.38 -8.51 14.61
CA ALA A 87 -11.12 -7.52 13.80
C ALA A 87 -10.25 -6.28 13.54
N GLY A 88 -9.63 -5.71 14.58
CA GLY A 88 -8.70 -4.59 14.46
C GLY A 88 -7.47 -4.92 13.61
N ARG A 89 -6.91 -6.13 13.75
CA ARG A 89 -5.80 -6.59 12.89
C ARG A 89 -6.21 -6.63 11.42
N ARG A 90 -7.39 -7.15 11.09
CA ARG A 90 -7.91 -7.17 9.71
C ARG A 90 -8.15 -5.77 9.16
N VAL A 91 -8.67 -4.86 9.98
CA VAL A 91 -8.83 -3.44 9.61
C VAL A 91 -7.48 -2.81 9.30
N GLY A 92 -6.46 -3.05 10.12
CA GLY A 92 -5.10 -2.56 9.90
C GLY A 92 -4.48 -3.07 8.61
N LEU A 93 -4.56 -4.38 8.37
CA LEU A 93 -4.06 -5.01 7.15
C LEU A 93 -4.77 -4.48 5.90
N SER A 94 -6.10 -4.40 5.94
CA SER A 94 -6.90 -3.84 4.83
C SER A 94 -6.77 -2.32 4.66
N ALA A 95 -6.16 -1.61 5.61
CA ALA A 95 -5.70 -0.22 5.46
C ALA A 95 -4.29 -0.12 4.85
N GLY A 96 -3.64 -1.25 4.55
CA GLY A 96 -2.26 -1.29 4.05
C GLY A 96 -1.20 -1.02 5.11
N ALA A 97 -1.52 -1.23 6.40
CA ALA A 97 -0.59 -1.05 7.51
C ALA A 97 0.20 -2.33 7.81
N ASN A 98 1.46 -2.18 8.22
CA ASN A 98 2.22 -3.25 8.85
C ASN A 98 1.79 -3.36 10.32
N VAL A 99 1.09 -4.42 10.68
CA VAL A 99 0.65 -4.65 12.07
C VAL A 99 1.82 -5.19 12.90
N VAL A 100 2.48 -4.31 13.64
CA VAL A 100 3.72 -4.61 14.39
C VAL A 100 3.48 -5.12 15.81
N HIS A 101 2.25 -4.96 16.31
CA HIS A 101 1.88 -5.41 17.65
C HIS A 101 0.37 -5.64 17.74
N VAL A 102 -0.03 -6.71 18.44
CA VAL A 102 -1.43 -6.99 18.75
C VAL A 102 -1.51 -7.38 20.23
N ALA A 103 -2.34 -6.65 20.98
CA ALA A 103 -2.68 -6.94 22.36
C ALA A 103 -4.20 -7.03 22.53
N ALA A 104 -4.64 -7.65 23.61
CA ALA A 104 -6.05 -7.70 23.96
C ALA A 104 -6.23 -7.75 25.48
N GLY A 105 -7.43 -7.41 25.94
CA GLY A 105 -7.77 -7.31 27.35
C GLY A 105 -7.29 -6.00 27.97
N ARG A 106 -7.29 -5.96 29.31
CA ARG A 106 -6.87 -4.78 30.07
C ARG A 106 -5.34 -4.69 30.08
N LEU A 107 -4.81 -3.61 29.52
CA LEU A 107 -3.37 -3.36 29.45
C LEU A 107 -2.77 -3.18 30.86
N GLY A 108 -1.78 -4.00 31.17
CA GLY A 108 -0.87 -3.90 32.29
C GLY A 108 0.35 -3.00 32.00
N GLY A 109 1.27 -2.91 32.98
CA GLY A 109 2.51 -2.14 32.80
C GLY A 109 3.43 -2.74 31.73
N ALA A 110 3.56 -4.07 31.74
CA ALA A 110 4.33 -4.82 30.77
C ALA A 110 3.77 -4.66 29.34
N ASP A 111 2.44 -4.67 29.18
CA ASP A 111 1.82 -4.53 27.86
C ASP A 111 2.06 -3.14 27.27
N VAL A 112 1.97 -2.09 28.08
CA VAL A 112 2.32 -0.72 27.65
C VAL A 112 3.80 -0.63 27.27
N ALA A 113 4.70 -1.31 28.00
CA ALA A 113 6.12 -1.36 27.66
C ALA A 113 6.36 -2.10 26.33
N ALA A 114 5.71 -3.25 26.12
CA ALA A 114 5.76 -4.00 24.87
C ALA A 114 5.22 -3.18 23.68
N LEU A 115 4.11 -2.47 23.88
CA LEU A 115 3.53 -1.57 22.90
C LEU A 115 4.52 -0.45 22.51
N ARG A 116 5.28 0.12 23.47
CA ARG A 116 6.35 1.10 23.17
C ARG A 116 7.50 0.47 22.40
N ALA A 117 7.94 -0.73 22.82
CA ALA A 117 9.06 -1.44 22.21
C ALA A 117 8.80 -1.78 20.74
N ALA A 118 7.53 -2.06 20.39
CA ALA A 118 7.11 -2.27 19.01
C ALA A 118 7.20 -1.02 18.12
N ARG A 119 7.41 0.18 18.69
CA ARG A 119 7.53 1.46 17.97
C ARG A 119 6.43 1.65 16.92
N PRO A 120 5.14 1.62 17.28
CA PRO A 120 4.07 1.91 16.34
C PRO A 120 4.06 3.39 15.97
N ASP A 121 3.63 3.68 14.75
CA ASP A 121 3.32 5.03 14.27
C ASP A 121 1.89 5.43 14.62
N VAL A 122 0.99 4.45 14.76
CA VAL A 122 -0.42 4.62 15.16
C VAL A 122 -0.85 3.45 16.05
N VAL A 123 -1.70 3.72 17.04
CA VAL A 123 -2.39 2.69 17.83
C VAL A 123 -3.87 2.68 17.47
N LEU A 124 -4.40 1.52 17.07
CA LEU A 124 -5.83 1.29 16.90
C LEU A 124 -6.38 0.67 18.20
N LEU A 125 -7.19 1.45 18.92
CA LEU A 125 -7.96 0.97 20.06
C LEU A 125 -9.34 0.52 19.60
N VAL A 126 -9.63 -0.76 19.79
CA VAL A 126 -10.90 -1.40 19.43
C VAL A 126 -11.39 -2.23 20.62
N GLY A 127 -12.67 -2.56 20.66
CA GLY A 127 -13.23 -3.36 21.75
C GLY A 127 -14.58 -2.87 22.20
N GLY A 128 -15.35 -3.80 22.77
CA GLY A 128 -16.77 -3.62 23.03
C GLY A 128 -17.59 -3.61 21.75
N THR A 129 -18.71 -4.32 21.73
CA THR A 129 -19.79 -4.02 20.78
C THR A 129 -20.47 -2.73 21.21
N ASP A 130 -21.23 -2.09 20.32
CA ASP A 130 -22.07 -0.96 20.70
C ASP A 130 -23.18 -1.45 21.66
N GLY A 131 -23.36 -0.78 22.80
CA GLY A 131 -24.20 -1.27 23.90
C GLY A 131 -23.59 -2.41 24.72
N GLY A 132 -22.33 -2.80 24.47
CA GLY A 132 -21.63 -3.90 25.12
C GLY A 132 -20.59 -3.45 26.16
N ASP A 133 -19.50 -4.21 26.30
CA ASP A 133 -18.41 -3.88 27.23
C ASP A 133 -17.83 -2.49 26.93
N ALA A 134 -17.76 -1.65 27.95
CA ALA A 134 -17.09 -0.36 27.91
C ALA A 134 -15.84 -0.31 28.81
N ASP A 135 -15.74 -1.24 29.77
CA ASP A 135 -14.77 -1.18 30.86
C ASP A 135 -13.34 -1.36 30.37
N THR A 136 -13.12 -2.32 29.46
CA THR A 136 -11.77 -2.61 28.96
C THR A 136 -11.26 -1.50 28.06
N LEU A 137 -12.11 -0.97 27.19
CA LEU A 137 -11.77 0.14 26.31
C LEU A 137 -11.45 1.39 27.14
N THR A 138 -12.28 1.69 28.14
CA THR A 138 -12.09 2.81 29.07
C THR A 138 -10.81 2.67 29.88
N HIS A 139 -10.54 1.47 30.40
CA HIS A 139 -9.29 1.16 31.10
C HIS A 139 -8.08 1.42 30.19
N ASN A 140 -8.08 0.86 28.97
CA ASN A 140 -6.95 0.97 28.05
C ASN A 140 -6.69 2.42 27.63
N ALA A 141 -7.73 3.19 27.30
CA ALA A 141 -7.61 4.62 26.99
C ALA A 141 -7.04 5.40 28.18
N THR A 142 -7.54 5.14 29.39
CA THR A 142 -7.04 5.75 30.64
C THR A 142 -5.57 5.42 30.89
N ARG A 143 -5.15 4.18 30.62
CA ARG A 143 -3.76 3.76 30.77
C ARG A 143 -2.83 4.49 29.80
N LEU A 144 -3.24 4.65 28.54
CA LEU A 144 -2.46 5.42 27.56
C LEU A 144 -2.35 6.90 27.94
N ALA A 145 -3.45 7.52 28.38
CA ALA A 145 -3.46 8.90 28.87
C ALA A 145 -2.48 9.10 30.04
N ARG A 146 -2.56 8.24 31.07
CA ARG A 146 -1.67 8.28 32.25
C ARG A 146 -0.22 7.99 31.90
N ALA A 147 0.04 7.15 30.91
CA ALA A 147 1.39 6.81 30.46
C ALA A 147 2.06 7.95 29.64
N ARG A 148 1.40 9.11 29.46
CA ARG A 148 1.88 10.22 28.60
C ARG A 148 2.21 9.72 27.20
N TRP A 149 1.30 8.94 26.63
CA TRP A 149 1.43 8.41 25.29
C TRP A 149 1.48 9.56 24.26
N ARG A 150 2.36 9.48 23.25
CA ARG A 150 2.55 10.55 22.25
C ARG A 150 2.27 10.08 20.82
N VAL A 151 2.16 8.78 20.60
CA VAL A 151 1.83 8.22 19.30
C VAL A 151 0.32 8.39 19.08
N PRO A 152 -0.14 8.83 17.90
CA PRO A 152 -1.55 8.97 17.60
C PRO A 152 -2.38 7.71 17.86
N VAL A 153 -3.62 7.90 18.32
CA VAL A 153 -4.58 6.84 18.62
C VAL A 153 -5.81 6.98 17.71
N VAL A 154 -6.17 5.90 17.01
CA VAL A 154 -7.49 5.76 16.38
C VAL A 154 -8.40 5.01 17.35
N LEU A 155 -9.47 5.65 17.81
CA LEU A 155 -10.44 5.08 18.72
C LEU A 155 -11.67 4.60 17.95
N ALA A 156 -11.81 3.28 17.81
CA ALA A 156 -12.82 2.62 16.98
C ALA A 156 -13.49 1.45 17.72
N GLY A 157 -13.83 1.67 18.99
CA GLY A 157 -14.57 0.72 19.84
C GLY A 157 -15.96 1.24 20.20
N ASN A 158 -16.53 0.67 21.27
CA ASN A 158 -17.89 0.95 21.76
C ASN A 158 -18.27 2.44 21.68
N VAL A 159 -19.33 2.73 20.92
CA VAL A 159 -19.85 4.08 20.68
C VAL A 159 -20.23 4.82 21.97
N ASP A 160 -20.72 4.12 22.99
CA ASP A 160 -21.31 4.72 24.19
C ASP A 160 -20.29 5.52 25.01
N VAL A 161 -19.02 5.10 24.98
CA VAL A 161 -17.93 5.76 25.71
C VAL A 161 -16.97 6.52 24.79
N ARG A 162 -17.18 6.49 23.47
CA ARG A 162 -16.20 6.99 22.50
C ARG A 162 -15.87 8.47 22.69
N ASP A 163 -16.89 9.30 22.88
CA ASP A 163 -16.71 10.75 23.02
C ASP A 163 -16.02 11.14 24.33
N GLU A 164 -16.38 10.48 25.43
CA GLU A 164 -15.72 10.64 26.73
C GLU A 164 -14.22 10.27 26.63
N LEU A 165 -13.92 9.09 26.06
CA LEU A 165 -12.55 8.61 25.94
C LEU A 165 -11.72 9.46 24.97
N ARG A 166 -12.33 9.98 23.90
CA ARG A 166 -11.70 10.98 23.03
C ARG A 166 -11.34 12.23 23.82
N GLY A 167 -12.26 12.75 24.64
CA GLY A 167 -12.00 13.90 25.51
C GLY A 167 -10.87 13.65 26.50
N LEU A 168 -10.87 12.47 27.14
CA LEU A 168 -9.84 12.03 28.08
C LEU A 168 -8.44 11.96 27.43
N LEU A 169 -8.34 11.33 26.26
CA LEU A 169 -7.06 11.19 25.54
C LEU A 169 -6.55 12.56 25.06
N ALA A 170 -7.43 13.38 24.49
CA ALA A 170 -7.08 14.73 24.05
C ALA A 170 -6.64 15.62 25.23
N GLY A 171 -7.34 15.58 26.36
CA GLY A 171 -6.99 16.31 27.57
C GLY A 171 -5.64 15.91 28.17
N ALA A 172 -5.22 14.66 27.95
CA ALA A 172 -3.88 14.18 28.32
C ALA A 172 -2.79 14.50 27.27
N GLY A 173 -3.15 15.17 26.17
CA GLY A 173 -2.23 15.51 25.07
C GLY A 173 -1.85 14.32 24.20
N VAL A 174 -2.70 13.29 24.14
CA VAL A 174 -2.59 12.17 23.20
C VAL A 174 -3.35 12.56 21.91
N PRO A 175 -2.71 12.61 20.74
CA PRO A 175 -3.43 12.85 19.48
C PRO A 175 -4.43 11.70 19.26
N VAL A 176 -5.71 12.03 19.12
CA VAL A 176 -6.77 11.03 18.99
C VAL A 176 -7.70 11.36 17.82
N THR A 177 -8.05 10.34 17.05
CA THR A 177 -9.06 10.39 15.98
C THR A 177 -10.12 9.34 16.28
N ALA A 178 -11.37 9.75 16.42
CA ALA A 178 -12.48 8.83 16.63
C ALA A 178 -12.97 8.26 15.29
N ALA A 179 -13.39 7.02 15.29
CA ALA A 179 -14.04 6.34 14.17
C ALA A 179 -15.20 5.48 14.68
N ASP A 180 -16.05 5.05 13.76
CA ASP A 180 -17.10 4.08 14.08
C ASP A 180 -16.48 2.77 14.58
N ASN A 181 -17.24 2.05 15.40
CA ASN A 181 -16.78 0.79 15.98
C ASN A 181 -16.43 -0.20 14.85
N VAL A 182 -15.27 -0.84 14.92
CA VAL A 182 -14.87 -1.86 13.93
C VAL A 182 -15.74 -3.12 14.01
N LEU A 183 -16.31 -3.38 15.17
CA LEU A 183 -17.14 -4.55 15.44
C LEU A 183 -18.37 -4.12 16.27
N PRO A 184 -19.30 -3.34 15.69
CA PRO A 184 -20.44 -2.77 16.40
C PRO A 184 -21.36 -3.85 16.98
N ARG A 185 -21.43 -5.02 16.35
CA ARG A 185 -22.17 -6.20 16.81
C ARG A 185 -21.34 -7.46 16.59
N ILE A 186 -21.60 -8.49 17.38
CA ILE A 186 -20.93 -9.79 17.21
C ILE A 186 -21.16 -10.30 15.78
N GLY A 187 -20.07 -10.68 15.11
CA GLY A 187 -20.10 -11.17 13.73
C GLY A 187 -20.22 -10.09 12.64
N VAL A 188 -20.40 -8.81 12.99
CA VAL A 188 -20.54 -7.72 12.02
C VAL A 188 -19.28 -6.84 12.02
N LEU A 189 -18.44 -6.97 10.99
CA LEU A 189 -17.25 -6.14 10.80
C LEU A 189 -17.59 -4.86 10.02
N ALA A 190 -17.27 -3.69 10.57
CA ALA A 190 -17.48 -2.37 9.95
C ALA A 190 -16.15 -1.61 9.77
N PRO A 191 -15.33 -1.95 8.75
CA PRO A 191 -13.95 -1.48 8.67
C PRO A 191 -13.78 -0.08 8.10
N ALA A 192 -14.79 0.48 7.41
CA ALA A 192 -14.62 1.66 6.56
C ALA A 192 -14.15 2.90 7.32
N SER A 193 -14.84 3.24 8.41
CA SER A 193 -14.55 4.43 9.24
C SER A 193 -13.15 4.37 9.85
N ALA A 194 -12.80 3.24 10.46
CA ALA A 194 -11.48 3.03 11.05
C ALA A 194 -10.35 3.04 10.00
N ARG A 195 -10.55 2.46 8.80
CA ARG A 195 -9.57 2.54 7.71
C ARG A 195 -9.33 3.98 7.27
N ALA A 196 -10.39 4.77 7.11
CA ALA A 196 -10.28 6.19 6.76
C ALA A 196 -9.51 6.97 7.83
N ALA A 197 -9.83 6.77 9.10
CA ALA A 197 -9.12 7.41 10.22
C ALA A 197 -7.64 7.02 10.29
N ILE A 198 -7.31 5.74 10.05
CA ILE A 198 -5.92 5.26 10.00
C ILE A 198 -5.14 5.97 8.88
N ARG A 199 -5.72 6.07 7.68
CA ARG A 199 -5.11 6.77 6.54
C ARG A 199 -4.92 8.26 6.80
N GLU A 200 -5.93 8.92 7.37
CA GLU A 200 -5.88 10.33 7.75
C GLU A 200 -4.75 10.60 8.77
N VAL A 201 -4.66 9.76 9.80
CA VAL A 201 -3.61 9.87 10.81
C VAL A 201 -2.23 9.63 10.20
N PHE A 202 -2.09 8.63 9.33
CA PHE A 202 -0.84 8.36 8.60
C PHE A 202 -0.38 9.57 7.79
N LEU A 203 -1.29 10.18 7.02
CA LEU A 203 -0.99 11.35 6.22
C LEU A 203 -0.58 12.54 7.07
N ARG A 204 -1.32 12.85 8.13
CA ARG A 204 -1.07 14.05 8.94
C ARG A 204 0.16 13.92 9.84
N HIS A 205 0.36 12.76 10.46
CA HIS A 205 1.34 12.61 11.54
C HIS A 205 2.62 11.91 11.12
N VAL A 206 2.57 11.05 10.10
CA VAL A 206 3.73 10.26 9.67
C VAL A 206 4.35 10.88 8.42
N ILE A 207 3.59 10.98 7.33
CA ILE A 207 4.05 11.60 6.08
C ILE A 207 4.18 13.12 6.24
N GLY A 208 3.15 13.79 6.73
CA GLY A 208 3.14 15.23 7.00
C GLY A 208 3.94 15.64 8.23
N GLY A 209 4.52 14.68 8.96
CA GLY A 209 5.28 14.94 10.18
C GLY A 209 6.60 15.68 9.94
N LYS A 210 7.17 16.22 11.02
CA LYS A 210 8.41 17.04 11.00
C LYS A 210 9.67 16.30 10.51
N ARG A 211 9.58 15.01 10.18
CA ARG A 211 10.72 14.18 9.77
C ARG A 211 11.06 14.32 8.28
N LEU A 212 10.09 14.70 7.44
CA LEU A 212 10.30 14.78 5.99
C LEU A 212 10.51 16.21 5.49
N SER A 213 9.91 17.20 6.15
CA SER A 213 10.09 18.61 5.82
C SER A 213 10.06 19.47 7.09
N ARG A 214 10.78 20.61 7.07
CA ARG A 214 10.90 21.51 8.23
C ARG A 214 9.63 22.33 8.51
N GLY A 215 8.67 22.38 7.57
CA GLY A 215 7.45 23.18 7.69
C GLY A 215 6.18 22.45 7.24
N SER A 216 5.02 23.13 7.36
CA SER A 216 3.71 22.58 7.02
C SER A 216 3.38 22.60 5.52
N ARG A 217 4.30 23.09 4.66
CA ARG A 217 4.07 23.18 3.21
C ARG A 217 3.90 21.79 2.60
N PHE A 218 4.79 20.86 2.94
CA PHE A 218 4.70 19.49 2.42
C PHE A 218 3.40 18.80 2.83
N ALA A 219 3.04 18.87 4.11
CA ALA A 219 1.78 18.33 4.63
C ALA A 219 0.53 18.93 3.95
N ARG A 220 0.60 20.18 3.48
CA ARG A 220 -0.49 20.83 2.72
C ARG A 220 -0.53 20.43 1.24
N LEU A 221 0.61 20.05 0.66
CA LEU A 221 0.70 19.62 -0.73
C LEU A 221 0.31 18.15 -0.91
N VAL A 222 0.65 17.29 0.04
CA VAL A 222 0.37 15.85 -0.04
C VAL A 222 -1.13 15.60 0.15
N ARG A 223 -1.74 15.04 -0.90
CA ARG A 223 -3.16 14.70 -0.97
C ARG A 223 -3.45 13.25 -0.60
N ALA A 224 -2.49 12.36 -0.81
CA ALA A 224 -2.65 10.93 -0.59
C ALA A 224 -1.32 10.24 -0.28
N ALA A 225 -1.39 9.04 0.32
CA ALA A 225 -0.24 8.15 0.36
C ALA A 225 -0.06 7.57 -1.05
N THR A 226 1.18 7.39 -1.52
CA THR A 226 1.43 6.83 -2.87
C THR A 226 0.64 5.56 -3.14
N PRO A 227 0.57 4.58 -2.21
CA PRO A 227 -0.17 3.36 -2.49
C PRO A 227 -1.69 3.55 -2.57
N ASP A 228 -2.25 4.53 -1.85
CA ASP A 228 -3.68 4.84 -1.96
C ASP A 228 -3.98 5.54 -3.30
N ALA A 229 -3.06 6.41 -3.76
CA ALA A 229 -3.14 7.00 -5.09
C ALA A 229 -3.02 5.93 -6.18
N VAL A 230 -2.07 5.01 -6.08
CA VAL A 230 -1.93 3.88 -7.03
C VAL A 230 -3.18 3.02 -7.01
N LEU A 231 -3.71 2.62 -5.85
CA LEU A 231 -4.96 1.85 -5.75
C LEU A 231 -6.13 2.58 -6.42
N THR A 232 -6.26 3.89 -6.22
CA THR A 232 -7.27 4.70 -6.91
C THR A 232 -7.06 4.70 -8.43
N GLY A 233 -5.82 4.75 -8.90
CA GLY A 233 -5.50 4.64 -10.33
C GLY A 233 -5.83 3.25 -10.90
N VAL A 234 -5.59 2.19 -10.14
CA VAL A 234 -5.96 0.80 -10.48
C VAL A 234 -7.48 0.67 -10.64
N GLU A 235 -8.27 1.32 -9.78
CA GLU A 235 -9.73 1.35 -9.90
C GLU A 235 -10.18 2.06 -11.18
N VAL A 236 -9.63 3.25 -11.47
CA VAL A 236 -9.95 3.98 -12.71
C VAL A 236 -9.56 3.17 -13.95
N LEU A 237 -8.44 2.44 -13.90
CA LEU A 237 -8.02 1.55 -14.98
C LEU A 237 -8.99 0.39 -15.16
N ALA A 238 -9.47 -0.22 -14.07
CA ALA A 238 -10.42 -1.32 -14.12
C ALA A 238 -11.75 -0.88 -14.75
N ASP A 239 -12.26 0.29 -14.34
CA ASP A 239 -13.44 0.90 -14.94
C ASP A 239 -13.24 1.17 -16.44
N ALA A 240 -12.06 1.65 -16.83
CA ALA A 240 -11.73 1.92 -18.23
C ALA A 240 -11.53 0.65 -19.08
N ALA A 241 -11.07 -0.45 -18.47
CA ALA A 241 -10.86 -1.75 -19.10
C ALA A 241 -12.15 -2.56 -19.19
N GLY A 242 -13.13 -2.32 -18.31
CA GLY A 242 -14.35 -3.10 -18.19
C GLY A 242 -14.12 -4.52 -17.69
N GLY A 243 -13.17 -4.72 -16.77
CA GLY A 243 -12.89 -6.03 -16.21
C GLY A 243 -11.81 -6.06 -15.14
N ASP A 244 -11.66 -7.25 -14.56
CA ASP A 244 -10.78 -7.50 -13.41
C ASP A 244 -9.31 -7.38 -13.78
N LEU A 245 -8.55 -6.77 -12.87
CA LEU A 245 -7.13 -6.55 -13.07
C LEU A 245 -6.33 -6.71 -11.79
N VAL A 246 -5.06 -7.05 -11.97
CA VAL A 246 -4.05 -7.12 -10.91
C VAL A 246 -2.87 -6.25 -11.31
N VAL A 247 -2.30 -5.55 -10.34
CA VAL A 247 -1.04 -4.83 -10.49
C VAL A 247 -0.02 -5.39 -9.52
N VAL A 248 1.19 -5.67 -10.00
CA VAL A 248 2.34 -6.05 -9.18
C VAL A 248 3.43 -4.99 -9.32
N ASP A 249 3.72 -4.29 -8.23
CA ASP A 249 4.77 -3.27 -8.15
C ASP A 249 5.97 -3.83 -7.38
N VAL A 250 7.03 -4.20 -8.11
CA VAL A 250 8.23 -4.80 -7.53
C VAL A 250 9.25 -3.70 -7.19
N GLY A 251 9.28 -3.32 -5.91
CA GLY A 251 10.15 -2.29 -5.37
C GLY A 251 11.49 -2.82 -4.85
N GLY A 252 12.34 -1.90 -4.38
CA GLY A 252 13.64 -2.24 -3.77
C GLY A 252 13.53 -2.92 -2.40
N ALA A 253 12.46 -2.64 -1.64
CA ALA A 253 12.25 -3.17 -0.29
C ALA A 253 10.98 -4.01 -0.18
N THR A 254 9.94 -3.69 -0.95
CA THR A 254 8.62 -4.32 -0.88
C THR A 254 8.11 -4.67 -2.27
N THR A 255 7.20 -5.64 -2.32
CA THR A 255 6.38 -5.92 -3.50
C THR A 255 4.93 -5.66 -3.11
N ASP A 256 4.29 -4.74 -3.80
CA ASP A 256 2.90 -4.38 -3.57
C ASP A 256 2.03 -5.05 -4.64
N VAL A 257 0.95 -5.72 -4.23
CA VAL A 257 -0.02 -6.32 -5.15
C VAL A 257 -1.37 -5.65 -4.95
N TYR A 258 -1.90 -5.06 -6.01
CA TYR A 258 -3.21 -4.44 -6.06
C TYR A 258 -4.14 -5.31 -6.89
N SER A 259 -5.41 -5.42 -6.51
CA SER A 259 -6.41 -6.07 -7.34
C SER A 259 -7.75 -5.37 -7.25
N VAL A 260 -8.44 -5.33 -8.39
CA VAL A 260 -9.83 -4.94 -8.51
C VAL A 260 -10.56 -6.12 -9.15
N LEU A 261 -11.50 -6.68 -8.39
CA LEU A 261 -12.34 -7.81 -8.77
C LEU A 261 -13.78 -7.30 -8.79
N THR A 262 -14.35 -7.24 -9.98
CA THR A 262 -15.70 -6.73 -10.22
C THR A 262 -16.68 -7.75 -9.64
N PRO A 263 -17.51 -7.38 -8.65
CA PRO A 263 -18.50 -8.30 -8.11
C PRO A 263 -19.45 -8.73 -9.23
N ASP A 264 -19.61 -10.03 -9.42
CA ASP A 264 -20.55 -10.56 -10.42
C ASP A 264 -21.99 -10.32 -9.92
N GLU A 265 -22.78 -9.53 -10.64
CA GLU A 265 -24.17 -9.23 -10.27
C GLU A 265 -25.02 -10.51 -10.13
N ARG A 266 -24.64 -11.58 -10.84
CA ARG A 266 -25.32 -12.89 -10.84
C ARG A 266 -25.03 -13.75 -9.60
N ASP A 267 -23.92 -13.50 -8.90
CA ASP A 267 -23.55 -14.20 -7.65
C ASP A 267 -24.23 -13.59 -6.41
N SER A 268 -25.00 -12.51 -6.60
CA SER A 268 -25.85 -11.86 -5.59
C SER A 268 -27.19 -12.60 -5.39
N GLY A 269 -27.17 -13.92 -5.31
CA GLY A 269 -28.36 -14.74 -5.04
C GLY A 269 -28.82 -14.64 -3.58
N PRO A 270 -30.12 -14.79 -3.26
CA PRO A 270 -30.61 -14.75 -1.89
C PRO A 270 -30.12 -15.98 -1.13
N GLY A 271 -29.07 -15.81 -0.33
CA GLY A 271 -28.50 -16.86 0.53
C GLY A 271 -26.97 -16.87 0.62
N ARG A 272 -26.26 -16.16 -0.27
CA ARG A 272 -24.81 -15.96 -0.14
C ARG A 272 -24.57 -14.55 0.37
N GLN A 273 -24.47 -14.40 1.69
CA GLN A 273 -23.87 -13.20 2.27
C GLN A 273 -22.44 -13.10 1.73
N VAL A 274 -22.22 -12.28 0.69
CA VAL A 274 -20.88 -11.77 0.35
C VAL A 274 -20.54 -10.69 1.38
N THR A 275 -20.42 -11.11 2.63
CA THR A 275 -19.90 -10.30 3.73
C THR A 275 -18.42 -10.60 3.85
N GLY A 276 -17.57 -9.85 3.14
CA GLY A 276 -16.17 -9.72 3.56
C GLY A 276 -15.10 -9.61 2.47
N SER A 277 -15.34 -10.01 1.22
CA SER A 277 -14.37 -9.76 0.15
C SER A 277 -14.46 -8.29 -0.27
N LEU A 278 -13.34 -7.59 -0.21
CA LEU A 278 -13.29 -6.23 -0.73
C LEU A 278 -13.30 -6.31 -2.26
N TRP A 279 -14.08 -5.51 -2.97
CA TRP A 279 -13.98 -5.46 -4.44
C TRP A 279 -12.59 -4.98 -4.91
N ARG A 280 -11.87 -4.26 -4.04
CA ARG A 280 -10.51 -3.77 -4.22
C ARG A 280 -9.62 -4.14 -3.03
N ALA A 281 -8.37 -4.53 -3.27
CA ALA A 281 -7.40 -4.64 -2.19
C ALA A 281 -5.98 -4.33 -2.63
N ARG A 282 -5.15 -4.20 -1.60
CA ARG A 282 -3.70 -4.10 -1.68
C ARG A 282 -3.10 -5.03 -0.63
N THR A 283 -2.06 -5.76 -1.01
CA THR A 283 -1.14 -6.41 -0.06
C THR A 283 0.25 -5.82 -0.20
N VAL A 284 1.00 -5.82 0.90
CA VAL A 284 2.37 -5.30 0.95
C VAL A 284 3.26 -6.41 1.48
N GLU A 285 4.13 -6.92 0.62
CA GLU A 285 5.05 -8.00 0.95
C GLU A 285 6.40 -7.39 1.37
N GLY A 286 6.54 -7.14 2.67
CA GLY A 286 7.71 -6.45 3.23
C GLY A 286 9.02 -7.25 3.15
N ASP A 287 8.92 -8.57 2.97
CA ASP A 287 10.04 -9.49 2.80
C ASP A 287 10.36 -9.77 1.32
N LEU A 288 9.63 -9.17 0.37
CA LEU A 288 9.83 -9.40 -1.07
C LEU A 288 10.27 -8.11 -1.76
N GLY A 289 11.57 -7.88 -1.92
CA GLY A 289 12.08 -6.69 -2.61
C GLY A 289 13.40 -6.94 -3.33
N MET A 290 13.72 -6.10 -4.32
CA MET A 290 14.88 -6.29 -5.19
C MET A 290 16.25 -6.01 -4.55
N ARG A 291 16.27 -5.32 -3.40
CA ARG A 291 17.48 -4.83 -2.74
C ARG A 291 17.45 -5.20 -1.26
N TRP A 292 16.91 -4.32 -0.42
CA TRP A 292 16.86 -4.47 1.05
C TRP A 292 16.34 -5.83 1.50
N SER A 293 15.29 -6.33 0.82
CA SER A 293 14.61 -7.58 1.17
C SER A 293 14.91 -8.73 0.18
N ALA A 294 15.95 -8.61 -0.65
CA ALA A 294 16.28 -9.64 -1.65
C ALA A 294 16.52 -11.04 -1.02
N PRO A 295 17.21 -11.17 0.14
CA PRO A 295 17.32 -12.48 0.80
C PRO A 295 15.97 -13.06 1.23
N GLY A 296 14.99 -12.21 1.54
CA GLY A 296 13.63 -12.63 1.85
C GLY A 296 12.91 -13.24 0.65
N VAL A 297 13.15 -12.71 -0.56
CA VAL A 297 12.63 -13.28 -1.81
C VAL A 297 13.11 -14.71 -2.01
N VAL A 298 14.42 -14.95 -1.86
CA VAL A 298 15.02 -16.29 -2.08
C VAL A 298 14.49 -17.29 -1.05
N ARG A 299 14.40 -16.88 0.22
CA ARG A 299 13.82 -17.71 1.29
C ARG A 299 12.36 -18.05 1.01
N ALA A 300 11.54 -17.07 0.64
CA ALA A 300 10.14 -17.30 0.33
C ALA A 300 9.97 -18.18 -0.92
N ALA A 301 10.81 -18.00 -1.94
CA ALA A 301 10.82 -18.85 -3.13
C ALA A 301 11.19 -20.31 -2.82
N ALA A 302 12.13 -20.54 -1.90
CA ALA A 302 12.48 -21.88 -1.44
C ALA A 302 11.32 -22.55 -0.69
N GLU A 303 10.65 -21.82 0.22
CA GLU A 303 9.45 -22.28 0.94
C GLU A 303 8.31 -22.65 -0.04
N GLU A 304 8.16 -21.87 -1.11
CA GLU A 304 7.17 -22.05 -2.17
C GLU A 304 7.59 -23.06 -3.24
N ARG A 305 8.78 -23.67 -3.10
CA ARG A 305 9.37 -24.66 -4.02
C ARG A 305 9.48 -24.16 -5.47
N LEU A 306 9.84 -22.89 -5.63
CA LEU A 306 9.98 -22.21 -6.92
C LEU A 306 11.40 -22.24 -7.50
N LEU A 307 12.37 -22.76 -6.74
CA LEU A 307 13.78 -22.79 -7.09
C LEU A 307 14.15 -24.10 -7.80
N ALA A 308 14.97 -23.99 -8.85
CA ALA A 308 15.56 -25.15 -9.51
C ALA A 308 16.64 -25.79 -8.62
N VAL A 309 16.96 -27.06 -8.90
CA VAL A 309 18.02 -27.79 -8.19
C VAL A 309 19.35 -27.05 -8.34
N GLY A 310 20.01 -26.74 -7.22
CA GLY A 310 21.29 -26.02 -7.19
C GLY A 310 21.21 -24.50 -7.39
N GLU A 311 20.01 -23.95 -7.64
CA GLU A 311 19.82 -22.50 -7.86
C GLU A 311 19.92 -21.70 -6.54
N GLN A 312 19.50 -22.30 -5.43
CA GLN A 312 19.36 -21.60 -4.15
C GLN A 312 20.67 -20.99 -3.66
N ASP A 313 21.78 -21.75 -3.67
CA ASP A 313 23.05 -21.27 -3.12
C ASP A 313 23.59 -20.06 -3.90
N VAL A 314 23.42 -20.07 -5.23
CA VAL A 314 23.78 -18.95 -6.10
C VAL A 314 22.93 -17.72 -5.77
N LEU A 315 21.60 -17.88 -5.73
CA LEU A 315 20.69 -16.78 -5.46
C LEU A 315 20.86 -16.21 -4.05
N VAL A 316 21.21 -17.02 -3.05
CA VAL A 316 21.50 -16.54 -1.69
C VAL A 316 22.67 -15.57 -1.69
N GLY A 317 23.78 -15.91 -2.37
CA GLY A 317 24.94 -15.03 -2.49
C GLY A 317 24.62 -13.73 -3.24
N GLU A 318 23.95 -13.85 -4.39
CA GLU A 318 23.54 -12.72 -5.22
C GLU A 318 22.56 -11.77 -4.52
N ALA A 319 21.61 -12.33 -3.76
CA ALA A 319 20.64 -11.56 -2.98
C ALA A 319 21.30 -10.85 -1.79
N ALA A 320 22.27 -11.50 -1.13
CA ALA A 320 23.04 -10.89 -0.06
C ALA A 320 23.86 -9.69 -0.58
N ALA A 321 24.48 -9.80 -1.75
CA ALA A 321 25.20 -8.70 -2.39
C ALA A 321 24.29 -7.48 -2.66
N ARG A 322 23.08 -7.72 -3.22
CA ARG A 322 22.08 -6.67 -3.49
C ARG A 322 21.53 -6.00 -2.23
N ALA A 323 21.43 -6.75 -1.12
CA ALA A 323 21.01 -6.21 0.16
C ALA A 323 22.11 -5.37 0.82
N ALA A 324 23.38 -5.74 0.62
CA ALA A 324 24.53 -4.99 1.13
C ALA A 324 24.73 -3.65 0.39
N GLU A 325 24.38 -3.59 -0.90
CA GLU A 325 24.45 -2.36 -1.71
C GLU A 325 23.09 -2.02 -2.34
N PRO A 326 22.18 -1.32 -1.63
CA PRO A 326 20.85 -1.02 -2.15
C PRO A 326 20.83 -0.13 -3.42
N GLY A 327 21.92 0.59 -3.69
CA GLY A 327 22.12 1.39 -4.90
C GLY A 327 22.58 0.57 -6.12
N PHE A 328 22.82 -0.75 -5.94
CA PHE A 328 23.30 -1.62 -7.01
C PHE A 328 22.33 -1.66 -8.19
N VAL A 329 22.87 -1.48 -9.39
CA VAL A 329 22.14 -1.63 -10.66
C VAL A 329 23.01 -2.47 -11.59
N PRO A 330 22.54 -3.62 -12.08
CA PRO A 330 23.35 -4.48 -12.95
C PRO A 330 23.62 -3.80 -14.30
N VAL A 331 24.88 -3.79 -14.72
CA VAL A 331 25.31 -3.22 -16.00
C VAL A 331 25.47 -4.27 -17.09
N ASP A 332 25.71 -5.53 -16.72
CA ASP A 332 25.92 -6.65 -17.63
C ASP A 332 24.68 -7.56 -17.75
N ALA A 333 24.72 -8.46 -18.73
CA ALA A 333 23.59 -9.37 -19.00
C ALA A 333 23.39 -10.40 -17.87
N ALA A 334 24.48 -10.87 -17.25
CA ALA A 334 24.42 -11.84 -16.16
C ALA A 334 23.73 -11.25 -14.92
N GLY A 335 24.15 -10.04 -14.50
CA GLY A 335 23.51 -9.34 -13.38
C GLY A 335 22.05 -9.00 -13.66
N ARG A 336 21.70 -8.63 -14.91
CA ARG A 336 20.30 -8.43 -15.32
C ARG A 336 19.48 -9.72 -15.26
N ALA A 337 20.04 -10.86 -15.67
CA ALA A 337 19.36 -12.14 -15.58
C ALA A 337 19.06 -12.53 -14.12
N VAL A 338 20.00 -12.27 -13.20
CA VAL A 338 19.79 -12.49 -11.77
C VAL A 338 18.72 -11.54 -11.21
N ASP A 339 18.74 -10.23 -11.56
CA ASP A 339 17.68 -9.29 -11.17
C ASP A 339 16.32 -9.72 -11.73
N GLY A 340 16.26 -10.14 -13.00
CA GLY A 340 15.05 -10.68 -13.61
C GLY A 340 14.53 -11.92 -12.87
N ARG A 341 15.42 -12.83 -12.47
CA ARG A 341 15.03 -14.02 -11.71
C ARG A 341 14.50 -13.68 -10.32
N ILE A 342 15.16 -12.79 -9.58
CA ILE A 342 14.69 -12.33 -8.27
C ILE A 342 13.34 -11.61 -8.41
N ALA A 343 13.16 -10.78 -9.45
CA ALA A 343 11.90 -10.08 -9.69
C ALA A 343 10.75 -11.03 -10.02
N ALA A 344 11.00 -12.06 -10.85
CA ALA A 344 10.03 -13.12 -11.15
C ALA A 344 9.59 -13.84 -9.87
N LEU A 345 10.54 -14.24 -9.03
CA LEU A 345 10.24 -14.90 -7.76
C LEU A 345 9.43 -13.99 -6.82
N ALA A 346 9.84 -12.72 -6.69
CA ALA A 346 9.13 -11.75 -5.87
C ALA A 346 7.68 -11.55 -6.35
N ALA A 347 7.48 -11.35 -7.65
CA ALA A 347 6.16 -11.17 -8.25
C ALA A 347 5.27 -12.42 -8.08
N THR A 348 5.78 -13.61 -8.39
CA THR A 348 5.04 -14.87 -8.26
C THR A 348 4.63 -15.13 -6.81
N VAL A 349 5.56 -15.03 -5.86
CA VAL A 349 5.24 -15.25 -4.44
C VAL A 349 4.26 -14.20 -3.91
N ALA A 350 4.43 -12.93 -4.29
CA ALA A 350 3.53 -11.87 -3.86
C ALA A 350 2.09 -12.10 -4.36
N VAL A 351 1.93 -12.49 -5.62
CA VAL A 351 0.60 -12.80 -6.19
C VAL A 351 -0.01 -14.04 -5.54
N ARG A 352 0.77 -15.10 -5.25
CA ARG A 352 0.29 -16.26 -4.47
C ARG A 352 -0.24 -15.84 -3.11
N ARG A 353 0.54 -15.05 -2.36
CA ARG A 353 0.15 -14.59 -1.02
C ARG A 353 -1.06 -13.67 -1.05
N HIS A 354 -1.16 -12.82 -2.08
CA HIS A 354 -2.33 -11.98 -2.33
C HIS A 354 -3.59 -12.82 -2.59
N ALA A 355 -3.48 -13.82 -3.47
CA ALA A 355 -4.55 -14.76 -3.79
C ALA A 355 -5.00 -15.61 -2.58
N ARG A 356 -4.13 -15.82 -1.57
CA ARG A 356 -4.51 -16.50 -0.31
C ARG A 356 -5.26 -15.61 0.70
N GLY A 357 -5.28 -14.29 0.53
CA GLY A 357 -6.07 -13.36 1.38
C GLY A 357 -5.55 -13.10 2.80
N GLY A 358 -4.56 -13.86 3.28
CA GLY A 358 -4.01 -13.71 4.64
C GLY A 358 -3.49 -12.29 4.95
N ALA A 359 -2.95 -11.60 3.95
CA ALA A 359 -2.45 -10.23 4.05
C ALA A 359 -3.53 -9.15 3.83
N THR A 360 -4.66 -9.46 3.20
CA THR A 360 -5.82 -8.54 3.07
C THR A 360 -6.80 -8.68 4.24
N GLY A 361 -6.66 -9.74 5.04
CA GLY A 361 -7.59 -10.09 6.12
C GLY A 361 -8.81 -10.91 5.65
N GLU A 362 -8.80 -11.37 4.40
CA GLU A 362 -9.85 -12.20 3.79
C GLU A 362 -9.56 -13.69 4.07
N ARG A 363 -10.54 -14.43 4.59
CA ARG A 363 -10.37 -15.83 5.01
C ARG A 363 -10.31 -16.81 3.84
N ASP A 364 -11.05 -16.52 2.77
CA ASP A 364 -11.25 -17.45 1.65
C ASP A 364 -10.31 -17.14 0.47
N GLY A 365 -9.38 -16.20 0.65
CA GLY A 365 -8.52 -15.73 -0.43
C GLY A 365 -9.24 -14.86 -1.45
N ARG A 366 -8.50 -14.52 -2.51
CA ARG A 366 -8.98 -13.77 -3.67
C ARG A 366 -8.86 -14.64 -4.90
N ASP A 367 -9.97 -14.81 -5.60
CA ASP A 367 -9.96 -15.52 -6.86
C ASP A 367 -9.49 -14.58 -7.98
N LEU A 368 -8.25 -14.74 -8.44
CA LEU A 368 -7.67 -13.93 -9.51
C LEU A 368 -7.77 -14.64 -10.87
N ARG A 369 -8.44 -15.79 -10.98
CA ARG A 369 -8.39 -16.64 -12.19
C ARG A 369 -9.00 -15.96 -13.41
N ASP A 370 -10.01 -15.12 -13.20
CA ASP A 370 -10.75 -14.42 -14.26
C ASP A 370 -10.23 -12.99 -14.52
N VAL A 371 -9.12 -12.61 -13.86
CA VAL A 371 -8.38 -11.38 -14.16
C VAL A 371 -7.94 -11.36 -15.62
N ARG A 372 -8.20 -10.26 -16.32
CA ARG A 372 -7.93 -10.09 -17.75
C ARG A 372 -6.68 -9.26 -18.05
N LEU A 373 -6.19 -8.53 -17.06
CA LEU A 373 -5.03 -7.65 -17.18
C LEU A 373 -4.10 -7.79 -15.97
N LEU A 374 -2.83 -8.09 -16.26
CA LEU A 374 -1.73 -8.04 -15.29
C LEU A 374 -0.84 -6.84 -15.62
N VAL A 375 -0.80 -5.85 -14.74
CA VAL A 375 0.10 -4.69 -14.88
C VAL A 375 1.34 -4.90 -14.01
N GLY A 376 2.51 -4.89 -14.63
CA GLY A 376 3.79 -4.82 -13.95
C GLY A 376 4.22 -3.38 -13.71
N SER A 377 4.68 -3.05 -12.50
CA SER A 377 5.31 -1.77 -12.18
C SER A 377 6.58 -1.98 -11.35
N GLY A 378 7.23 -0.88 -10.99
CA GLY A 378 8.46 -0.89 -10.22
C GLY A 378 9.72 -0.80 -11.08
N GLY A 379 10.83 -0.44 -10.43
CA GLY A 379 12.09 -0.08 -11.10
C GLY A 379 12.64 -1.18 -12.01
N VAL A 380 12.57 -2.44 -11.54
CA VAL A 380 13.08 -3.61 -12.27
C VAL A 380 12.26 -3.92 -13.53
N LEU A 381 10.98 -3.54 -13.59
CA LEU A 381 10.15 -3.75 -14.77
C LEU A 381 10.19 -2.55 -15.72
N ARG A 382 10.09 -1.32 -15.20
CA ARG A 382 10.00 -0.11 -16.03
C ARG A 382 11.29 0.22 -16.80
N HIS A 383 12.44 -0.19 -16.27
CA HIS A 383 13.76 0.09 -16.84
C HIS A 383 14.40 -1.13 -17.50
N ALA A 384 13.74 -2.30 -17.44
CA ALA A 384 14.20 -3.49 -18.12
C ALA A 384 13.92 -3.41 -19.63
N PRO A 385 14.75 -4.07 -20.45
CA PRO A 385 14.36 -4.42 -21.82
C PRO A 385 13.00 -5.13 -21.82
N SER A 386 12.18 -4.90 -22.85
CA SER A 386 10.82 -5.43 -22.92
C SER A 386 10.75 -6.96 -22.80
N GLY A 387 11.73 -7.69 -23.37
CA GLY A 387 11.84 -9.14 -23.23
C GLY A 387 12.04 -9.59 -21.78
N ASP A 388 12.90 -8.91 -21.02
CA ASP A 388 13.20 -9.25 -19.63
C ASP A 388 11.98 -9.01 -18.74
N ALA A 389 11.27 -7.89 -18.93
CA ALA A 389 10.04 -7.61 -18.20
C ALA A 389 8.92 -8.62 -18.54
N ALA A 390 8.82 -9.06 -19.80
CA ALA A 390 7.87 -10.09 -20.22
C ALA A 390 8.16 -11.44 -19.56
N VAL A 391 9.43 -11.81 -19.34
CA VAL A 391 9.80 -13.03 -18.60
C VAL A 391 9.31 -12.96 -17.15
N VAL A 392 9.48 -11.81 -16.49
CA VAL A 392 9.04 -11.63 -15.09
C VAL A 392 7.52 -11.76 -14.97
N LEU A 393 6.75 -11.07 -15.81
CA LEU A 393 5.29 -11.17 -15.78
C LEU A 393 4.79 -12.53 -16.27
N GLY A 394 5.48 -13.13 -17.24
CA GLY A 394 5.19 -14.48 -17.73
C GLY A 394 5.28 -15.52 -16.61
N ALA A 395 6.26 -15.40 -15.70
CA ALA A 395 6.38 -16.30 -14.55
C ALA A 395 5.13 -16.27 -13.65
N VAL A 396 4.47 -15.12 -13.50
CA VAL A 396 3.19 -15.00 -12.77
C VAL A 396 2.06 -15.66 -13.55
N LEU A 397 1.97 -15.40 -14.85
CA LEU A 397 0.90 -15.90 -15.72
C LEU A 397 0.96 -17.42 -15.93
N THR A 398 2.14 -18.03 -15.81
CA THR A 398 2.31 -19.49 -15.97
C THR A 398 2.31 -20.26 -14.64
N ASP A 399 2.09 -19.58 -13.50
CA ASP A 399 2.14 -20.19 -12.16
C ASP A 399 0.88 -20.99 -11.79
N HIS A 400 0.42 -21.87 -12.68
CA HIS A 400 -0.75 -22.71 -12.43
C HIS A 400 -0.45 -23.91 -11.50
N ALA A 401 0.83 -24.14 -11.19
CA ALA A 401 1.26 -25.20 -10.31
C ALA A 401 0.87 -24.88 -8.84
N GLY A 402 0.35 -25.87 -8.12
CA GLY A 402 0.03 -25.73 -6.69
C GLY A 402 -1.40 -25.30 -6.36
N GLY A 403 -2.28 -25.14 -7.37
CA GLY A 403 -3.71 -24.91 -7.15
C GLY A 403 -4.08 -23.50 -6.69
N TRP A 404 -3.19 -22.53 -6.91
CA TRP A 404 -3.42 -21.12 -6.56
C TRP A 404 -4.42 -20.48 -7.54
N PRO A 405 -5.34 -19.62 -7.06
CA PRO A 405 -6.25 -18.91 -7.94
C PRO A 405 -5.56 -17.66 -8.52
N VAL A 406 -4.53 -17.89 -9.34
CA VAL A 406 -3.77 -16.86 -10.08
C VAL A 406 -4.38 -16.65 -11.48
N PRO A 407 -4.08 -15.53 -12.17
CA PRO A 407 -4.63 -15.25 -13.50
C PRO A 407 -4.36 -16.38 -14.51
N ARG A 408 -5.38 -16.75 -15.30
CA ARG A 408 -5.27 -17.82 -16.32
C ARG A 408 -4.98 -17.30 -17.72
N ASP A 409 -5.62 -16.20 -18.09
CA ASP A 409 -5.58 -15.65 -19.46
C ASP A 409 -5.55 -14.11 -19.41
N ALA A 410 -4.67 -13.58 -18.56
CA ALA A 410 -4.48 -12.14 -18.44
C ALA A 410 -3.45 -11.64 -19.45
N ARG A 411 -3.76 -10.54 -20.14
CA ARG A 411 -2.77 -9.79 -20.91
C ARG A 411 -1.80 -9.10 -19.95
N ALA A 412 -0.50 -9.24 -20.18
CA ALA A 412 0.53 -8.53 -19.42
C ALA A 412 0.87 -7.17 -20.05
N VAL A 413 1.01 -6.13 -19.24
CA VAL A 413 1.50 -4.80 -19.65
C VAL A 413 2.41 -4.25 -18.56
N VAL A 414 3.38 -3.41 -18.93
CA VAL A 414 4.27 -2.74 -17.97
C VAL A 414 3.91 -1.25 -17.91
N ASP A 415 3.74 -0.70 -16.71
CA ASP A 415 3.59 0.73 -16.47
C ASP A 415 4.96 1.45 -16.56
N VAL A 416 5.51 1.51 -17.78
CA VAL A 416 6.83 2.10 -18.07
C VAL A 416 6.90 3.57 -17.64
N ASP A 417 5.81 4.29 -17.93
CA ASP A 417 5.68 5.73 -17.69
C ASP A 417 5.24 6.09 -16.26
N TYR A 418 4.95 5.09 -15.41
CA TYR A 418 4.50 5.28 -14.03
C TYR A 418 3.21 6.13 -13.93
N VAL A 419 2.23 5.84 -14.79
CA VAL A 419 0.99 6.63 -14.89
C VAL A 419 -0.06 6.26 -13.85
N LEU A 420 0.04 5.11 -13.18
CA LEU A 420 -0.95 4.67 -12.19
C LEU A 420 -1.14 5.67 -11.04
N ALA A 421 -0.04 6.18 -10.49
CA ALA A 421 -0.10 7.18 -9.42
C ALA A 421 -0.71 8.51 -9.90
N ALA A 422 -0.38 8.95 -11.12
CA ALA A 422 -0.92 10.17 -11.72
C ALA A 422 -2.42 10.03 -12.01
N GLY A 423 -2.85 8.90 -12.58
CA GLY A 423 -4.27 8.61 -12.82
C GLY A 423 -5.08 8.64 -11.52
N GLY A 424 -4.59 8.02 -10.45
CA GLY A 424 -5.28 8.05 -9.16
C GLY A 424 -5.31 9.43 -8.50
N LEU A 425 -4.24 10.22 -8.62
CA LEU A 425 -4.21 11.60 -8.14
C LEU A 425 -5.22 12.52 -8.85
N LEU A 426 -5.48 12.26 -10.13
CA LEU A 426 -6.43 13.03 -10.94
C LEU A 426 -7.87 12.53 -10.81
N ALA A 427 -8.09 11.30 -10.34
CA ALA A 427 -9.38 10.62 -10.40
C ALA A 427 -10.56 11.43 -9.79
N ALA A 428 -10.33 12.12 -8.67
CA ALA A 428 -11.39 12.84 -7.97
C ALA A 428 -11.82 14.14 -8.68
N GLU A 429 -10.85 14.91 -9.20
CA GLU A 429 -11.10 16.25 -9.76
C GLU A 429 -11.17 16.25 -11.30
N HIS A 430 -10.48 15.30 -11.94
CA HIS A 430 -10.34 15.18 -13.38
C HIS A 430 -10.52 13.72 -13.85
N PRO A 431 -11.67 13.05 -13.52
CA PRO A 431 -11.88 11.62 -13.80
C PRO A 431 -11.72 11.26 -15.27
N ARG A 432 -12.17 12.13 -16.19
CA ARG A 432 -12.01 11.92 -17.63
C ARG A 432 -10.53 11.90 -18.05
N ALA A 433 -9.73 12.85 -17.57
CA ALA A 433 -8.30 12.91 -17.89
C ALA A 433 -7.55 11.70 -17.32
N ALA A 434 -7.88 11.31 -16.08
CA ALA A 434 -7.33 10.11 -15.44
C ALA A 434 -7.60 8.84 -16.26
N GLY A 435 -8.85 8.61 -16.66
CA GLY A 435 -9.22 7.44 -17.47
C GLY A 435 -8.55 7.43 -18.85
N LEU A 436 -8.47 8.58 -19.53
CA LEU A 436 -7.80 8.70 -20.83
C LEU A 436 -6.28 8.44 -20.73
N LEU A 437 -5.62 8.97 -19.68
CA LEU A 437 -4.20 8.72 -19.41
C LEU A 437 -3.93 7.23 -19.23
N LEU A 438 -4.66 6.58 -18.33
CA LEU A 438 -4.44 5.16 -18.03
C LEU A 438 -4.76 4.27 -19.23
N ARG A 439 -5.86 4.55 -19.95
CA ARG A 439 -6.22 3.81 -21.17
C ARG A 439 -5.14 3.91 -22.24
N ARG A 440 -4.60 5.11 -22.48
CA ARG A 440 -3.58 5.35 -23.50
C ARG A 440 -2.27 4.60 -23.23
N HIS A 441 -1.86 4.48 -21.98
CA HIS A 441 -0.56 3.89 -21.64
C HIS A 441 -0.64 2.40 -21.27
N LEU A 442 -1.81 1.91 -20.80
CA LEU A 442 -1.92 0.55 -20.26
C LEU A 442 -2.91 -0.34 -21.03
N LEU A 443 -3.84 0.24 -21.80
CA LEU A 443 -4.83 -0.51 -22.58
C LEU A 443 -4.62 -0.44 -24.09
N ALA A 444 -4.02 0.63 -24.60
CA ALA A 444 -3.64 0.73 -26.00
C ALA A 444 -2.35 -0.08 -26.23
N GLY A 445 -2.51 -1.34 -26.62
CA GLY A 445 -1.44 -2.24 -27.07
C GLY A 445 -1.92 -3.05 -28.25
#